data_AF-A0AAN9G4Y3-F1
#
_entry.id   AF-A0AAN9G4Y3-F1
#
_cell.length_a   1.000
_cell.length_b   1.000
_cell.length_c   1.000
_cell.angle_alpha   90.00
_cell.angle_beta   90.00
_cell.angle_gamma   90.00
#
_symmetry.space_group_name_H-M   'P 1'
#
loop_
_entity.id
_entity.type
_entity.pdbx_description
1 polymer ?
#
loop_
_entity_poly.entity_id
_entity_poly.type
_entity_poly.pdbx_seq_one_letter_code
_entity_poly.pdbx_strand_id
1 'polypeptide(L)'
;MDKSKAKEKIKYVDKLDAEPRSRYLSKLKYLNDFDPYDCPAKVWSLDVNKLPNVLHGDIWNYLVYGGSSYTHDQFKSYKSLEAHNQFTHGWVHDLKIFCPDSTDNTVVKAKVLHSMRLNEKPLLPWVVVDSIGTVVTSHCDCMAGLGETFTHVGALLFKLEFVCRIREKTTVTGVPAYWMIPSGLDKVEPCVVT
;
A
#
# COMPACT_ATOMS: atom_id res chain seq x y z
N MET A 1 -37.61 13.40 -20.95
CA MET A 1 -36.46 12.65 -21.51
C MET A 1 -35.30 13.62 -21.60
N ASP A 2 -34.33 13.53 -20.69
CA ASP A 2 -32.95 13.78 -21.08
C ASP A 2 -32.04 12.98 -20.14
N LYS A 3 -31.23 12.11 -20.74
CA LYS A 3 -30.42 11.12 -20.05
C LYS A 3 -29.15 11.80 -19.57
N SER A 4 -28.87 11.67 -18.29
CA SER A 4 -27.58 11.92 -17.67
C SER A 4 -26.45 11.33 -18.53
N LYS A 5 -25.71 12.19 -19.26
CA LYS A 5 -24.46 11.80 -19.90
C LYS A 5 -23.47 11.41 -18.82
N ALA A 6 -23.36 10.10 -18.55
CA ALA A 6 -22.24 9.54 -17.82
C ALA A 6 -20.97 9.90 -18.60
N LYS A 7 -20.12 10.76 -18.02
CA LYS A 7 -18.78 11.02 -18.56
C LYS A 7 -18.04 9.69 -18.59
N GLU A 8 -17.76 9.20 -19.80
CA GLU A 8 -16.98 7.99 -20.02
C GLU A 8 -15.58 8.21 -19.40
N LYS A 9 -15.23 7.37 -18.43
CA LYS A 9 -14.00 7.53 -17.66
C LYS A 9 -12.83 7.09 -18.55
N ILE A 10 -12.05 8.04 -19.04
CA ILE A 10 -10.85 7.77 -19.85
C ILE A 10 -9.89 6.91 -19.01
N LYS A 11 -9.51 5.75 -19.55
CA LYS A 11 -8.59 4.82 -18.89
C LYS A 11 -7.23 5.47 -18.68
N TYR A 12 -6.54 5.06 -17.62
CA TYR A 12 -5.21 5.60 -17.30
C TYR A 12 -4.21 5.35 -18.44
N VAL A 13 -4.26 4.15 -19.04
CA VAL A 13 -3.42 3.71 -20.15
C VAL A 13 -3.47 4.64 -21.36
N ASP A 14 -4.64 5.22 -21.65
CA ASP A 14 -4.84 6.08 -22.82
C ASP A 14 -4.33 7.51 -22.61
N LYS A 15 -3.95 7.87 -21.37
CA LYS A 15 -3.31 9.15 -21.05
C LYS A 15 -1.79 9.11 -21.16
N LEU A 16 -1.21 7.93 -21.33
CA LEU A 16 0.24 7.72 -21.37
C LEU A 16 0.77 7.77 -22.80
N ASP A 17 1.97 8.35 -22.95
CA ASP A 17 2.75 8.28 -24.17
C ASP A 17 3.20 6.85 -24.47
N ALA A 18 3.64 6.59 -25.71
CA ALA A 18 3.89 5.24 -26.22
C ALA A 18 4.89 4.41 -25.38
N GLU A 19 6.00 5.01 -24.94
CA GLU A 19 7.03 4.30 -24.18
C GLU A 19 6.57 3.97 -22.73
N PRO A 20 6.11 4.95 -21.91
CA PRO A 20 5.58 4.64 -20.58
C PRO A 20 4.36 3.72 -20.62
N ARG A 21 3.51 3.82 -21.65
CA ARG A 21 2.38 2.91 -21.87
C ARG A 21 2.84 1.47 -22.03
N SER A 22 3.87 1.22 -22.83
CA SER A 22 4.42 -0.14 -23.02
C SER A 22 4.97 -0.71 -21.71
N ARG A 23 5.69 0.10 -20.93
CA ARG A 23 6.20 -0.32 -19.60
C ARG A 23 5.05 -0.64 -18.65
N TYR A 24 4.02 0.21 -18.61
CA TYR A 24 2.84 0.01 -17.79
C TYR A 24 2.11 -1.29 -18.14
N LEU A 25 1.90 -1.56 -19.44
CA LEU A 25 1.28 -2.80 -19.91
C LEU A 25 2.08 -4.05 -19.52
N SER A 26 3.42 -3.98 -19.57
CA SER A 26 4.27 -5.08 -19.08
C SER A 26 4.08 -5.34 -17.59
N LYS A 27 3.84 -4.31 -16.77
CA LYS A 27 3.51 -4.48 -15.35
C LYS A 27 2.13 -5.13 -15.16
N LEU A 28 1.16 -4.78 -15.99
CA LEU A 28 -0.19 -5.37 -15.95
C LEU A 28 -0.22 -6.86 -16.29
N LYS A 29 0.75 -7.37 -17.05
CA LYS A 29 0.88 -8.82 -17.30
C LYS A 29 1.04 -9.63 -16.01
N TYR A 30 1.75 -9.09 -15.01
CA TYR A 30 1.88 -9.72 -13.68
C TYR A 30 0.57 -9.72 -12.89
N LEU A 31 -0.40 -8.92 -13.33
CA LEU A 31 -1.75 -8.79 -12.79
C LEU A 31 -2.79 -9.48 -13.69
N ASN A 32 -2.38 -10.28 -14.67
CA ASN A 32 -3.28 -10.93 -15.63
C ASN A 32 -4.18 -9.91 -16.37
N ASP A 33 -3.58 -8.81 -16.83
CA ASP A 33 -4.23 -7.66 -17.49
C ASP A 33 -5.27 -6.90 -16.64
N PHE A 34 -5.22 -7.09 -15.31
CA PHE A 34 -6.05 -6.36 -14.38
C PHE A 34 -5.46 -4.98 -14.06
N ASP A 35 -6.21 -3.90 -14.33
CA ASP A 35 -5.80 -2.52 -14.02
C ASP A 35 -6.29 -2.06 -12.63
N PRO A 36 -5.37 -1.76 -11.67
CA PRO A 36 -5.72 -1.26 -10.34
C PRO A 36 -6.46 0.09 -10.33
N TYR A 37 -6.31 0.92 -11.36
CA TYR A 37 -6.95 2.25 -11.48
C TYR A 37 -8.40 2.20 -11.96
N ASP A 38 -8.77 1.13 -12.67
CA ASP A 38 -10.12 0.93 -13.21
C ASP A 38 -10.99 0.02 -12.33
N CYS A 39 -10.39 -0.59 -11.30
CA CYS A 39 -11.10 -1.45 -10.37
C CYS A 39 -12.16 -0.70 -9.52
N PRO A 40 -13.39 -1.23 -9.40
CA PRO A 40 -14.44 -0.63 -8.57
C PRO A 40 -14.06 -0.65 -7.07
N ALA A 41 -14.46 0.39 -6.35
CA ALA A 41 -14.06 0.58 -4.95
C ALA A 41 -14.46 -0.57 -4.00
N LYS A 42 -15.54 -1.31 -4.33
CA LYS A 42 -16.08 -2.43 -3.53
C LYS A 42 -15.15 -3.64 -3.43
N VAL A 43 -14.27 -3.79 -4.40
CA VAL A 43 -13.36 -4.93 -4.50
C VAL A 43 -12.14 -4.76 -3.57
N TRP A 44 -11.91 -3.53 -3.10
CA TRP A 44 -10.80 -3.21 -2.21
C TRP A 44 -11.19 -3.43 -0.75
N SER A 45 -10.38 -4.21 -0.06
CA SER A 45 -10.44 -4.45 1.37
C SER A 45 -9.58 -3.43 2.14
N LEU A 46 -10.00 -3.10 3.36
CA LEU A 46 -9.19 -2.35 4.34
C LEU A 46 -8.59 -3.27 5.41
N ASP A 47 -8.91 -4.58 5.34
CA ASP A 47 -8.47 -5.58 6.30
C ASP A 47 -6.98 -5.91 6.14
N VAL A 48 -6.17 -5.43 7.09
CA VAL A 48 -4.71 -5.62 7.13
C VAL A 48 -4.30 -7.08 7.36
N ASN A 49 -5.23 -7.96 7.78
CA ASN A 49 -4.94 -9.38 7.95
C ASN A 49 -4.78 -10.10 6.60
N LYS A 50 -5.32 -9.52 5.52
CA LYS A 50 -5.16 -10.04 4.15
C LYS A 50 -3.79 -9.72 3.53
N LEU A 51 -2.95 -8.93 4.20
CA LEU A 51 -1.62 -8.61 3.69
C LEU A 51 -0.67 -9.79 3.84
N PRO A 52 0.12 -10.14 2.80
CA PRO A 52 1.28 -11.00 2.99
C PRO A 52 2.27 -10.32 3.93
N ASN A 53 3.12 -11.12 4.58
CA ASN A 53 4.08 -10.56 5.53
C ASN A 53 5.26 -9.93 4.80
N VAL A 54 5.28 -8.60 4.70
CA VAL A 54 6.37 -7.87 4.02
C VAL A 54 7.42 -7.47 5.03
N LEU A 55 8.65 -7.97 4.85
CA LEU A 55 9.77 -7.64 5.71
C LEU A 55 10.53 -6.43 5.16
N HIS A 56 11.29 -5.79 6.04
CA HIS A 56 12.17 -4.70 5.66
C HIS A 56 13.21 -5.12 4.59
N GLY A 57 13.67 -6.38 4.63
CA GLY A 57 14.59 -6.94 3.65
C GLY A 57 13.98 -7.03 2.24
N ASP A 58 12.69 -7.32 2.12
CA ASP A 58 12.00 -7.37 0.82
C ASP A 58 11.89 -5.97 0.19
N ILE A 59 11.66 -4.95 1.02
CA ILE A 59 11.65 -3.55 0.60
C ILE A 59 13.04 -3.14 0.12
N TRP A 60 14.08 -3.47 0.88
CA TRP A 60 15.47 -3.22 0.50
C TRP A 60 15.76 -3.86 -0.86
N ASN A 61 15.45 -5.15 -1.00
CA ASN A 61 15.75 -5.90 -2.22
C ASN A 61 15.04 -5.30 -3.43
N TYR A 62 13.78 -4.89 -3.28
CA TYR A 62 13.03 -4.28 -4.36
C TYR A 62 13.56 -2.89 -4.73
N LEU A 63 13.80 -2.02 -3.76
CA LEU A 63 14.22 -0.64 -4.00
C LEU A 63 15.67 -0.53 -4.50
N VAL A 64 16.54 -1.47 -4.12
CA VAL A 64 17.95 -1.49 -4.52
C VAL A 64 18.18 -2.37 -5.76
N TYR A 65 17.64 -3.59 -5.80
CA TYR A 65 17.88 -4.54 -6.90
C TYR A 65 16.74 -4.60 -7.93
N GLY A 66 15.49 -4.39 -7.52
CA GLY A 66 14.31 -4.56 -8.39
C GLY A 66 14.02 -3.39 -9.35
N GLY A 67 14.60 -2.21 -9.11
CA GLY A 67 14.38 -1.02 -9.95
C GLY A 67 15.49 0.04 -9.95
N SER A 68 16.63 -0.20 -9.27
CA SER A 68 17.78 0.72 -9.17
C SER A 68 17.47 2.17 -8.81
N SER A 69 16.32 2.45 -8.16
CA SER A 69 15.93 3.82 -7.79
C SER A 69 16.84 4.40 -6.71
N TYR A 70 17.46 3.55 -5.88
CA TYR A 70 18.34 3.93 -4.78
C TYR A 70 19.60 3.08 -4.77
N THR A 71 20.74 3.69 -4.46
CA THR A 71 21.98 2.96 -4.24
C THR A 71 21.99 2.30 -2.85
N HIS A 72 22.81 1.27 -2.70
CA HIS A 72 23.05 0.63 -1.40
C HIS A 72 23.46 1.66 -0.33
N ASP A 73 24.29 2.66 -0.68
CA ASP A 73 24.74 3.66 0.28
C ASP A 73 23.64 4.66 0.65
N GLN A 74 22.77 5.04 -0.29
CA GLN A 74 21.60 5.86 0.02
C GLN A 74 20.64 5.14 0.98
N PHE A 75 20.46 3.83 0.80
CA PHE A 75 19.56 3.06 1.65
C PHE A 75 20.19 2.72 3.01
N LYS A 76 21.51 2.69 3.18
CA LYS A 76 22.13 2.64 4.53
C LYS A 76 21.58 3.76 5.44
N SER A 77 21.31 4.92 4.87
CA SER A 77 20.65 6.04 5.53
C SER A 77 19.16 6.14 5.16
N TYR A 78 18.44 5.01 5.10
CA TYR A 78 17.04 5.00 4.64
C TYR A 78 16.12 5.94 5.41
N LYS A 79 16.41 6.21 6.70
CA LYS A 79 15.63 7.13 7.53
C LYS A 79 15.67 8.57 7.02
N SER A 80 16.73 8.94 6.31
CA SER A 80 16.91 10.25 5.69
C SER A 80 16.36 10.31 4.27
N LEU A 81 15.89 9.20 3.71
CA LEU A 81 15.28 9.20 2.38
C LEU A 81 13.97 9.98 2.41
N GLU A 82 13.70 10.70 1.33
CA GLU A 82 12.45 11.43 1.17
C GLU A 82 11.24 10.48 1.28
N ALA A 83 11.35 9.24 0.78
CA ALA A 83 10.31 8.23 0.88
C ALA A 83 9.96 7.89 2.34
N HIS A 84 10.97 7.74 3.19
CA HIS A 84 10.80 7.49 4.61
C HIS A 84 10.22 8.72 5.31
N ASN A 85 10.69 9.92 4.95
CA ASN A 85 10.16 11.17 5.49
C ASN A 85 8.68 11.37 5.15
N GLN A 86 8.25 11.09 3.91
CA GLN A 86 6.83 11.17 3.53
C GLN A 86 5.98 10.20 4.36
N PHE A 87 6.49 9.00 4.61
CA PHE A 87 5.86 8.05 5.51
C PHE A 87 5.78 8.57 6.96
N THR A 88 6.87 9.07 7.54
CA THR A 88 6.89 9.55 8.93
C THR A 88 6.08 10.82 9.15
N HIS A 89 5.98 11.69 8.15
CA HIS A 89 5.10 12.86 8.18
C HIS A 89 3.62 12.50 7.99
N GLY A 90 3.30 11.21 7.82
CA GLY A 90 1.94 10.73 7.75
C GLY A 90 1.24 11.04 6.43
N TRP A 91 1.98 11.24 5.33
CA TRP A 91 1.40 11.61 4.03
C TRP A 91 0.84 10.42 3.23
N VAL A 92 0.96 9.21 3.78
CA VAL A 92 0.43 7.97 3.19
C VAL A 92 -0.86 7.59 3.91
N HIS A 93 -1.96 7.61 3.18
CA HIS A 93 -3.32 7.39 3.67
C HIS A 93 -4.03 6.26 2.92
N ASP A 94 -5.15 5.79 3.47
CA ASP A 94 -6.08 4.86 2.82
C ASP A 94 -5.42 3.64 2.18
N LEU A 95 -4.69 2.85 2.97
CA LEU A 95 -4.12 1.60 2.51
C LEU A 95 -5.24 0.62 2.18
N LYS A 96 -5.32 0.24 0.91
CA LYS A 96 -6.35 -0.60 0.33
C LYS A 96 -5.71 -1.82 -0.30
N ILE A 97 -6.31 -2.96 -0.05
CA ILE A 97 -5.77 -4.28 -0.36
C ILE A 97 -6.73 -4.98 -1.30
N PHE A 98 -6.21 -5.58 -2.35
CA PHE A 98 -6.97 -6.38 -3.27
C PHE A 98 -6.21 -7.66 -3.54
N CYS A 99 -6.86 -8.79 -3.31
CA CYS A 99 -6.37 -10.11 -3.66
C CYS A 99 -7.20 -10.57 -4.86
N PRO A 100 -6.64 -10.61 -6.08
CA PRO A 100 -7.30 -11.19 -7.23
C PRO A 100 -7.47 -12.69 -7.01
N ASP A 101 -8.67 -13.23 -7.27
CA ASP A 101 -8.94 -14.67 -7.09
C ASP A 101 -8.12 -15.58 -8.02
N SER A 102 -7.52 -15.00 -9.08
CA SER A 102 -6.77 -15.71 -10.11
C SER A 102 -5.27 -15.85 -9.84
N THR A 103 -4.71 -15.16 -8.85
CA THR A 103 -3.27 -15.15 -8.58
C THR A 103 -2.98 -15.08 -7.08
N ASP A 104 -1.85 -15.65 -6.66
CA ASP A 104 -1.34 -15.53 -5.29
C ASP A 104 -0.75 -14.15 -4.97
N ASN A 105 -0.92 -13.19 -5.88
CA ASN A 105 -0.40 -11.84 -5.79
C ASN A 105 -1.40 -10.90 -5.12
N THR A 106 -0.98 -10.19 -4.08
CA THR A 106 -1.78 -9.14 -3.44
C THR A 106 -1.40 -7.77 -3.97
N VAL A 107 -2.39 -7.01 -4.43
CA VAL A 107 -2.25 -5.62 -4.86
C VAL A 107 -2.58 -4.69 -3.70
N VAL A 108 -1.64 -3.82 -3.37
CA VAL A 108 -1.83 -2.79 -2.34
C VAL A 108 -1.77 -1.43 -3.00
N LYS A 109 -2.74 -0.57 -2.68
CA LYS A 109 -2.73 0.83 -3.11
C LYS A 109 -2.88 1.75 -1.90
N ALA A 110 -2.38 2.97 -2.04
CA ALA A 110 -2.58 4.01 -1.05
C ALA A 110 -2.78 5.37 -1.72
N LYS A 111 -3.19 6.36 -0.93
CA LYS A 111 -3.15 7.77 -1.29
C LYS A 111 -1.88 8.38 -0.73
N VAL A 112 -1.07 9.01 -1.57
CA VAL A 112 0.16 9.69 -1.15
C VAL A 112 0.09 11.16 -1.55
N LEU A 113 0.32 12.06 -0.59
CA LEU A 113 0.38 13.49 -0.87
C LEU A 113 1.69 13.88 -1.56
N HIS A 114 1.64 14.90 -2.40
CA HIS A 114 2.82 15.48 -3.02
C HIS A 114 3.62 16.29 -1.99
N SER A 115 4.94 16.11 -1.96
CA SER A 115 5.83 16.86 -1.06
C SER A 115 5.85 18.35 -1.31
N MET A 116 5.71 18.76 -2.58
CA MET A 116 5.81 20.16 -3.00
C MET A 116 4.46 20.83 -3.29
N ARG A 117 3.37 20.06 -3.36
CA ARG A 117 2.06 20.53 -3.85
C ARG A 117 0.91 19.94 -3.03
N LEU A 118 0.80 20.37 -1.78
CA LEU A 118 -0.18 19.85 -0.81
C LEU A 118 -1.65 20.07 -1.22
N ASN A 119 -1.92 21.08 -2.05
CA ASN A 119 -3.27 21.38 -2.54
C ASN A 119 -3.66 20.57 -3.80
N GLU A 120 -2.72 19.84 -4.40
CA GLU A 120 -3.03 18.95 -5.52
C GLU A 120 -3.68 17.65 -5.06
N LYS A 121 -4.36 16.98 -5.99
CA LYS A 121 -4.96 15.68 -5.71
C LYS A 121 -3.87 14.70 -5.26
N PRO A 122 -4.13 13.87 -4.23
CA PRO A 122 -3.21 12.83 -3.82
C PRO A 122 -2.95 11.87 -4.98
N LEU A 123 -1.70 11.43 -5.07
CA LEU A 123 -1.27 10.37 -5.98
C LEU A 123 -1.80 9.03 -5.48
N LEU A 124 -1.95 8.11 -6.42
CA LEU A 124 -2.45 6.76 -6.17
C LEU A 124 -1.40 5.73 -6.59
N PRO A 125 -0.27 5.62 -5.87
CA PRO A 125 0.66 4.53 -6.10
C PRO A 125 0.03 3.19 -5.72
N TRP A 126 0.42 2.17 -6.46
CA TRP A 126 0.10 0.78 -6.15
C TRP A 126 1.33 -0.10 -6.27
N VAL A 127 1.30 -1.20 -5.53
CA VAL A 127 2.36 -2.19 -5.46
C VAL A 127 1.73 -3.58 -5.48
N VAL A 128 2.44 -4.52 -6.09
CA VAL A 128 2.07 -5.93 -6.18
C VAL A 128 3.06 -6.72 -5.36
N VAL A 129 2.54 -7.51 -4.44
CA VAL A 129 3.31 -8.30 -3.49
C VAL A 129 2.88 -9.75 -3.65
N ASP A 130 3.83 -10.66 -3.74
CA ASP A 130 3.57 -12.09 -3.75
C ASP A 130 3.09 -12.57 -2.36
N SER A 131 2.48 -13.76 -2.32
CA SER A 131 2.10 -14.50 -1.12
C SER A 131 3.21 -14.60 -0.06
N ILE A 132 4.47 -14.68 -0.50
CA ILE A 132 5.66 -14.77 0.36
C ILE A 132 6.01 -13.41 0.99
N GLY A 133 5.56 -12.29 0.41
CA GLY A 133 5.89 -10.93 0.86
C GLY A 133 6.88 -10.20 -0.03
N THR A 134 7.38 -10.83 -1.09
CA THR A 134 8.29 -10.21 -2.06
C THR A 134 7.53 -9.23 -2.96
N VAL A 135 8.09 -8.03 -3.15
CA VAL A 135 7.51 -7.03 -4.04
C VAL A 135 7.86 -7.36 -5.49
N VAL A 136 6.85 -7.58 -6.32
CA VAL A 136 7.02 -7.97 -7.72
C VAL A 136 7.12 -6.74 -8.62
N THR A 137 6.14 -5.84 -8.51
CA THR A 137 6.08 -4.65 -9.35
C THR A 137 5.34 -3.52 -8.65
N SER A 138 5.58 -2.30 -9.10
CA SER A 138 4.98 -1.10 -8.54
C SER A 138 4.80 -0.03 -9.60
N HIS A 139 3.87 0.88 -9.34
CA HIS A 139 3.60 2.00 -10.23
C HIS A 139 3.09 3.20 -9.45
N CYS A 140 3.41 4.39 -9.96
CA CYS A 140 2.88 5.65 -9.46
C CYS A 140 2.45 6.53 -10.63
N ASP A 141 1.40 7.30 -10.42
CA ASP A 141 0.82 8.23 -11.38
C ASP A 141 1.51 9.60 -11.43
N CYS A 142 2.62 9.81 -10.70
CA CYS A 142 3.36 11.06 -10.74
C CYS A 142 4.10 11.25 -12.07
N MET A 143 4.58 12.47 -12.35
CA MET A 143 5.39 12.73 -13.56
C MET A 143 6.73 12.00 -13.53
N ALA A 144 7.32 11.86 -12.34
CA ALA A 144 8.45 10.97 -12.12
C ALA A 144 8.06 9.49 -12.33
N GLY A 145 6.75 9.17 -12.30
CA GLY A 145 6.02 7.88 -12.44
C GLY A 145 6.46 7.03 -13.61
N LEU A 146 6.97 7.74 -14.60
CA LEU A 146 7.33 7.28 -15.92
C LEU A 146 8.83 6.93 -16.01
N GLY A 147 9.65 7.34 -15.02
CA GLY A 147 11.11 7.25 -15.02
C GLY A 147 11.75 6.51 -13.83
N GLU A 148 11.03 5.56 -13.20
CA GLU A 148 11.60 4.55 -12.28
C GLU A 148 12.28 5.07 -11.00
N THR A 149 11.97 6.27 -10.53
CA THR A 149 12.37 6.76 -9.20
C THR A 149 11.15 7.16 -8.39
N PHE A 150 10.78 6.32 -7.42
CA PHE A 150 9.50 6.49 -6.72
C PHE A 150 9.61 6.68 -5.23
N THR A 151 9.88 7.92 -4.84
CA THR A 151 9.68 8.39 -3.48
C THR A 151 8.30 8.00 -2.94
N HIS A 152 7.24 8.12 -3.75
CA HIS A 152 5.87 7.78 -3.37
C HIS A 152 5.62 6.26 -3.21
N VAL A 153 6.23 5.43 -4.07
CA VAL A 153 6.15 3.96 -3.92
C VAL A 153 6.96 3.53 -2.70
N GLY A 154 8.14 4.11 -2.50
CA GLY A 154 8.94 3.86 -1.29
C GLY A 154 8.18 4.21 -0.03
N ALA A 155 7.47 5.35 0.00
CA ALA A 155 6.61 5.74 1.11
C ALA A 155 5.48 4.72 1.36
N LEU A 156 4.84 4.23 0.28
CA LEU A 156 3.85 3.15 0.36
C LEU A 156 4.45 1.86 0.93
N LEU A 157 5.64 1.46 0.47
CA LEU A 157 6.34 0.27 0.97
C LEU A 157 6.70 0.39 2.45
N PHE A 158 7.24 1.53 2.89
CA PHE A 158 7.51 1.76 4.31
C PHE A 158 6.23 1.72 5.15
N LYS A 159 5.13 2.28 4.64
CA LYS A 159 3.82 2.17 5.30
C LYS A 159 3.37 0.70 5.40
N LEU A 160 3.60 -0.08 4.36
CA LEU A 160 3.22 -1.49 4.29
C LEU A 160 4.00 -2.33 5.31
N GLU A 161 5.33 -2.22 5.38
CA GLU A 161 6.14 -2.89 6.42
C GLU A 161 5.73 -2.46 7.82
N PHE A 162 5.49 -1.17 8.03
CA PHE A 162 5.06 -0.68 9.33
C PHE A 162 3.73 -1.31 9.78
N VAL A 163 2.76 -1.44 8.87
CA VAL A 163 1.47 -2.09 9.15
C VAL A 163 1.68 -3.58 9.46
N CYS A 164 2.50 -4.29 8.68
CA CYS A 164 2.81 -5.70 8.94
C CYS A 164 3.49 -5.88 10.30
N ARG A 165 4.46 -5.03 10.62
CA ARG A 165 5.18 -5.03 11.89
C ARG A 165 4.27 -4.75 13.09
N ILE A 166 3.31 -3.84 12.97
CA ILE A 166 2.32 -3.59 14.04
C ILE A 166 1.40 -4.80 14.20
N ARG A 167 0.95 -5.39 13.09
CA ARG A 167 0.10 -6.58 13.12
C ARG A 167 0.77 -7.71 13.92
N GLU A 168 2.06 -7.97 13.67
CA GLU A 168 2.84 -8.98 14.41
C GLU A 168 3.06 -8.63 15.88
N LYS A 169 3.21 -7.33 16.19
CA LYS A 169 3.43 -6.83 17.55
C LYS A 169 2.14 -6.61 18.34
N THR A 170 0.98 -6.96 17.80
CA THR A 170 -0.30 -6.81 18.51
C THR A 170 -0.36 -7.83 19.65
N THR A 171 -0.13 -7.35 20.87
CA THR A 171 -0.18 -8.14 22.09
C THR A 171 -1.61 -8.26 22.62
N VAL A 172 -1.84 -9.13 23.61
CA VAL A 172 -3.13 -9.34 24.28
C VAL A 172 -3.76 -8.07 24.89
N THR A 173 -2.98 -7.00 25.04
CA THR A 173 -3.43 -5.67 25.49
C THR A 173 -3.88 -4.73 24.36
N GLY A 174 -3.62 -5.09 23.10
CA GLY A 174 -4.04 -4.34 21.91
C GLY A 174 -5.36 -4.81 21.30
N VAL A 175 -5.89 -5.95 21.78
CA VAL A 175 -7.23 -6.44 21.46
C VAL A 175 -8.24 -5.94 22.50
N PRO A 176 -9.52 -5.75 22.13
CA PRO A 176 -10.57 -5.44 23.11
C PRO A 176 -10.52 -6.45 24.26
N ALA A 177 -10.56 -5.95 25.50
CA ALA A 177 -10.46 -6.79 26.68
C ALA A 177 -11.56 -7.86 26.65
N TYR A 178 -11.16 -9.14 26.55
CA TYR A 178 -12.10 -10.27 26.58
C TYR A 178 -12.57 -10.61 28.00
N TRP A 179 -11.99 -9.98 29.03
CA TRP A 179 -12.51 -9.93 30.40
C TRP A 179 -13.76 -9.04 30.47
N MET A 180 -14.71 -9.25 29.57
CA MET A 180 -16.03 -8.63 29.69
C MET A 180 -16.73 -9.29 30.87
N ILE A 181 -17.17 -8.45 31.80
CA ILE A 181 -17.92 -8.90 32.97
C ILE A 181 -19.20 -9.57 32.46
N PRO A 182 -19.54 -10.79 32.90
CA PRO A 182 -20.77 -11.47 32.49
C PRO A 182 -21.97 -10.55 32.68
N SER A 183 -22.86 -10.49 31.68
CA SER A 183 -24.08 -9.69 31.74
C SER A 183 -24.92 -10.11 32.95
N GLY A 184 -24.86 -9.33 34.03
CA GLY A 184 -25.46 -9.63 35.33
C GLY A 184 -24.58 -9.30 36.55
N LEU A 185 -23.31 -8.94 36.37
CA LEU A 185 -22.41 -8.51 37.43
C LEU A 185 -21.91 -7.08 37.17
N ASP A 186 -22.15 -6.16 38.10
CA ASP A 186 -21.65 -4.77 38.00
C ASP A 186 -20.22 -4.62 38.58
N LYS A 187 -19.80 -5.55 39.45
CA LYS A 187 -18.48 -5.55 40.10
C LYS A 187 -18.00 -6.98 40.39
N VAL A 188 -16.70 -7.22 40.23
CA VAL A 188 -16.02 -8.43 40.68
C VAL A 188 -15.25 -8.08 41.95
N GLU A 189 -15.60 -8.69 43.08
CA GLU A 189 -14.86 -8.48 44.32
C GLU A 189 -13.60 -9.36 44.38
N PRO A 190 -12.45 -8.82 44.80
CA PRO A 190 -11.23 -9.60 44.91
C PRO A 190 -11.36 -10.66 46.01
N CYS A 191 -10.89 -11.87 45.72
CA CYS A 191 -10.90 -12.98 46.67
C CYS A 191 -9.94 -12.68 47.82
N VAL A 192 -10.43 -12.68 49.06
CA VAL A 192 -9.61 -12.48 50.25
C VAL A 192 -8.86 -13.79 50.51
N VAL A 193 -7.56 -13.80 50.30
CA VAL A 193 -6.70 -14.96 50.60
C VAL A 193 -6.49 -14.98 52.11
N THR A 194 -7.11 -15.93 52.79
CA THR A 194 -6.94 -16.22 54.23
C THR A 194 -5.78 -17.15 54.49
#